data_AF-A0AAD5Q9Q1-F1
#
_entry.id   AF-A0AAD5Q9Q1-F1
#
_cell.length_a   1.000
_cell.length_b   1.000
_cell.length_c   1.000
_cell.angle_alpha   90.00
_cell.angle_beta   90.00
_cell.angle_gamma   90.00
#
_symmetry.space_group_name_H-M   'P 1'
#
loop_
_entity.id
_entity.type
_entity.pdbx_description
1 polymer ?
#
loop_
_entity_poly.entity_id
_entity_poly.type
_entity_poly.pdbx_seq_one_letter_code
_entity_poly.pdbx_strand_id
1 'polypeptide(L)'
;MQSNMLNDMLIAVDAAWLCAAERDMEREEEEREVLLRQSRRRSVKGKYELDTAAQLDRDLKEQRLVLRQRVAKRKSEQLPIRLPAVQNSSCAVHIEPQRQPNDSHTSTRASVLGVASQRSVYELENQRLASLLSDKTRRRGVTKRREKKMRPRIVDDLLSLERRSALSAQCVQRWWRGHLRKRFWRTYVVKVRAAVQIQRVARGFLCRAVFRVWHRNRTHRATLIQAALRGYLMRRVIATWKRWESVNATRIQAIVRGHAARRRTQLRQRRIAAVRIQALWRGQRMRQRTDLQWLATKAVTLQRLIRGVLTRRRVRRLEALLHTSAMQIQRIFRGVKAREHVERLLRDRETVHRQEVMRVLEVEEEWHRHQRDRLQARLQRLKIFEQLCDLEEQYYRAHERVNDLEAIYLDMQTQRLRISPRAIEQGWVEEMEGKMRKQRELITHAKMDVIFKLGLTFKRKEEEYLQLLQRIRAMEEKRQRFEIWRDEEFLDYWERECKHQHEIRERERRRRIADEKRKWRISFYHLNGKRDKRKLEEEKASFKSWKRIPPAIFYRPKT
;
A
#
# COMPACT_ATOMS: atom_id res chain seq x y z
N MET A 1 4.78 -53.96 -3.44
CA MET A 1 5.90 -53.30 -4.16
C MET A 1 5.59 -51.88 -4.65
N GLN A 2 4.34 -51.50 -4.95
CA GLN A 2 4.02 -50.13 -5.42
C GLN A 2 3.96 -49.05 -4.31
N SER A 3 3.79 -49.43 -3.03
CA SER A 3 3.75 -48.48 -1.90
C SER A 3 5.12 -47.88 -1.55
N ASN A 4 6.20 -48.65 -1.73
CA ASN A 4 7.54 -48.22 -1.33
C ASN A 4 8.12 -47.19 -2.31
N MET A 5 7.83 -47.30 -3.61
CA MET A 5 8.25 -46.30 -4.60
C MET A 5 7.61 -44.92 -4.41
N LEU A 6 6.36 -44.86 -3.94
CA LEU A 6 5.71 -43.58 -3.65
C LEU A 6 6.28 -42.93 -2.39
N ASN A 7 6.62 -43.71 -1.37
CA ASN A 7 7.31 -43.20 -0.19
C ASN A 7 8.73 -42.72 -0.51
N ASP A 8 9.49 -43.46 -1.33
CA ASP A 8 10.84 -43.05 -1.74
C ASP A 8 10.81 -41.77 -2.60
N MET A 9 9.79 -41.60 -3.47
CA MET A 9 9.60 -40.36 -4.22
C MET A 9 9.19 -39.17 -3.33
N LEU A 10 8.39 -39.40 -2.28
CA LEU A 10 8.04 -38.36 -1.31
C LEU A 10 9.27 -37.93 -0.49
N ILE A 11 10.07 -38.89 -0.04
CA ILE A 11 11.34 -38.61 0.68
C ILE A 11 12.32 -37.86 -0.23
N ALA A 12 12.37 -38.17 -1.53
CA ALA A 12 13.21 -37.46 -2.49
C ALA A 12 12.73 -36.01 -2.75
N VAL A 13 11.41 -35.76 -2.75
CA VAL A 13 10.85 -34.41 -2.90
C VAL A 13 11.07 -33.57 -1.64
N ASP A 14 10.92 -34.16 -0.45
CA ASP A 14 11.20 -33.48 0.81
C ASP A 14 12.70 -33.18 0.98
N ALA A 15 13.58 -34.11 0.58
CA ALA A 15 15.02 -33.88 0.53
C ALA A 15 15.40 -32.77 -0.47
N ALA A 16 14.76 -32.73 -1.65
CA ALA A 16 14.98 -31.66 -2.63
C ALA A 16 14.51 -30.28 -2.12
N TRP A 17 13.42 -30.24 -1.36
CA TRP A 17 12.94 -29.02 -0.71
C TRP A 17 13.87 -28.54 0.40
N LEU A 18 14.41 -29.46 1.21
CA LEU A 18 15.40 -29.12 2.24
C LEU A 18 16.70 -28.59 1.62
N CYS A 19 17.22 -29.22 0.57
CA CYS A 19 18.39 -28.72 -0.14
C CYS A 19 18.15 -27.37 -0.85
N ALA A 20 16.93 -27.10 -1.32
CA ALA A 20 16.57 -25.80 -1.89
C ALA A 20 16.50 -24.72 -0.80
N ALA A 21 15.94 -25.04 0.36
CA ALA A 21 15.89 -24.15 1.51
C ALA A 21 17.29 -23.85 2.05
N GLU A 22 18.18 -24.85 2.14
CA GLU A 22 19.59 -24.65 2.52
C GLU A 22 20.32 -23.73 1.54
N ARG A 23 20.13 -23.90 0.23
CA ARG A 23 20.73 -23.01 -0.79
C ARG A 23 20.17 -21.58 -0.79
N ASP A 24 18.91 -21.41 -0.40
CA ASP A 24 18.31 -20.08 -0.27
C ASP A 24 18.81 -19.40 1.01
N MET A 25 19.00 -20.15 2.10
CA MET A 25 19.65 -19.67 3.33
C MET A 25 21.12 -19.28 3.10
N GLU A 26 21.89 -20.09 2.36
CA GLU A 26 23.27 -19.77 1.97
C GLU A 26 23.33 -18.48 1.14
N ARG A 27 22.40 -18.29 0.19
CA ARG A 27 22.30 -17.05 -0.60
C ARG A 27 21.96 -15.84 0.26
N GLU A 28 21.04 -15.97 1.21
CA GLU A 28 20.74 -14.89 2.16
C GLU A 28 21.96 -14.54 3.05
N GLU A 29 22.76 -15.53 3.44
CA GLU A 29 23.98 -15.32 4.21
C GLU A 29 25.07 -14.62 3.38
N GLU A 30 25.27 -15.03 2.12
CA GLU A 30 26.18 -14.35 1.18
C GLU A 30 25.75 -12.89 0.94
N GLU A 31 24.47 -12.63 0.76
CA GLU A 31 23.94 -11.26 0.61
C GLU A 31 24.17 -10.43 1.88
N ARG A 32 23.98 -11.01 3.07
CA ARG A 32 24.30 -10.37 4.35
C ARG A 32 25.79 -10.08 4.49
N GLU A 33 26.67 -11.01 4.10
CA GLU A 33 28.11 -10.78 4.09
C GLU A 33 28.51 -9.65 3.14
N VAL A 34 27.93 -9.60 1.93
CA VAL A 34 28.20 -8.55 0.95
C VAL A 34 27.74 -7.20 1.49
N LEU A 35 26.57 -7.12 2.13
CA LEU A 35 26.07 -5.90 2.77
C LEU A 35 26.96 -5.47 3.95
N LEU A 36 27.45 -6.41 4.76
CA LEU A 36 28.40 -6.14 5.84
C LEU A 36 29.76 -5.67 5.30
N ARG A 37 30.27 -6.27 4.22
CA ARG A 37 31.50 -5.82 3.52
C ARG A 37 31.31 -4.42 2.92
N GLN A 38 30.17 -4.12 2.32
CA GLN A 38 29.86 -2.78 1.82
C GLN A 38 29.73 -1.76 2.95
N SER A 39 29.12 -2.13 4.07
CA SER A 39 29.01 -1.28 5.26
C SER A 39 30.39 -1.02 5.89
N ARG A 40 31.25 -2.04 6.00
CA ARG A 40 32.66 -1.89 6.42
C ARG A 40 33.43 -0.99 5.46
N ARG A 41 33.29 -1.16 4.13
CA ARG A 41 33.92 -0.28 3.13
C ARG A 41 33.46 1.18 3.27
N ARG A 42 32.18 1.43 3.50
CA ARG A 42 31.63 2.80 3.72
C ARG A 42 32.10 3.40 5.05
N SER A 43 32.18 2.58 6.10
CA SER A 43 32.66 3.00 7.43
C SER A 43 34.17 3.32 7.44
N VAL A 44 34.97 2.56 6.67
CA VAL A 44 36.41 2.79 6.52
C VAL A 44 36.71 3.98 5.59
N LYS A 45 35.93 4.17 4.51
CA LYS A 45 36.07 5.34 3.61
C LYS A 45 35.89 6.68 4.34
N GLY A 46 35.00 6.73 5.34
CA GLY A 46 34.74 7.98 6.08
C GLY A 46 35.76 8.35 7.16
N LYS A 47 36.73 7.48 7.49
CA LYS A 47 37.67 7.72 8.61
C LYS A 47 39.15 7.84 8.22
N TYR A 48 39.53 7.48 7.00
CA TYR A 48 40.93 7.57 6.53
C TYR A 48 41.05 7.96 5.05
N GLU A 49 40.26 8.93 4.58
CA GLU A 49 40.68 9.71 3.41
C GLU A 49 41.75 10.68 3.91
N LEU A 50 43.02 10.26 3.83
CA LEU A 50 44.14 11.20 3.80
C LEU A 50 43.92 12.05 2.55
N ASP A 51 43.46 13.29 2.74
CA ASP A 51 43.39 14.29 1.67
C ASP A 51 44.71 14.25 0.91
N THR A 52 44.64 13.94 -0.39
CA THR A 52 45.85 13.93 -1.22
C THR A 52 46.51 15.30 -1.08
N ALA A 53 47.83 15.36 -0.90
CA ALA A 53 48.57 16.61 -0.68
C ALA A 53 48.20 17.74 -1.69
N ALA A 54 47.78 17.36 -2.89
CA ALA A 54 47.27 18.25 -3.94
C ALA A 54 45.92 18.94 -3.64
N GLN A 55 45.08 18.43 -2.74
CA GLN A 55 43.84 19.08 -2.27
C GLN A 55 44.13 20.07 -1.16
N LEU A 56 44.98 19.72 -0.20
CA LEU A 56 45.43 20.67 0.84
C LEU A 56 46.18 21.87 0.25
N ASP A 57 46.98 21.66 -0.81
CA ASP A 57 47.63 22.75 -1.53
C ASP A 57 46.65 23.66 -2.30
N ARG A 58 45.52 23.11 -2.77
CA ARG A 58 44.45 23.90 -3.40
C ARG A 58 43.72 24.73 -2.36
N ASP A 59 43.36 24.13 -1.23
CA ASP A 59 42.68 24.82 -0.13
C ASP A 59 43.56 25.91 0.49
N LEU A 60 44.87 25.67 0.65
CA LEU A 60 45.83 26.69 1.11
C LEU A 60 45.99 27.84 0.11
N LYS A 61 45.99 27.55 -1.20
CA LYS A 61 46.03 28.58 -2.25
C LYS A 61 44.74 29.42 -2.24
N GLU A 62 43.58 28.79 -2.08
CA GLU A 62 42.29 29.50 -1.98
C GLU A 62 42.23 30.38 -0.73
N GLN A 63 42.66 29.87 0.44
CA GLN A 63 42.72 30.67 1.67
C GLN A 63 43.65 31.88 1.55
N ARG A 64 44.82 31.72 0.90
CA ARG A 64 45.74 32.84 0.62
C ARG A 64 45.12 33.88 -0.32
N LEU A 65 44.33 33.45 -1.29
CA LEU A 65 43.65 34.33 -2.25
C LEU A 65 42.53 35.13 -1.56
N VAL A 66 41.75 34.50 -0.69
CA VAL A 66 40.73 35.16 0.15
C VAL A 66 41.35 36.19 1.09
N LEU A 67 42.51 35.88 1.70
CA LEU A 67 43.23 36.83 2.55
C LEU A 67 43.75 38.03 1.74
N ARG A 68 44.30 37.81 0.54
CA ARG A 68 44.72 38.89 -0.37
C ARG A 68 43.56 39.80 -0.76
N GLN A 69 42.39 39.23 -1.08
CA GLN A 69 41.18 40.00 -1.39
C GLN A 69 40.71 40.83 -0.19
N ARG A 70 40.76 40.29 1.04
CA ARG A 70 40.41 41.05 2.26
C ARG A 70 41.40 42.18 2.56
N VAL A 71 42.70 41.97 2.31
CA VAL A 71 43.72 43.02 2.49
C VAL A 71 43.56 44.11 1.43
N ALA A 72 43.28 43.74 0.17
CA ALA A 72 42.98 44.71 -0.89
C ALA A 72 41.73 45.54 -0.57
N LYS A 73 40.68 44.90 -0.03
CA LYS A 73 39.45 45.57 0.40
C LYS A 73 39.67 46.54 1.58
N ARG A 74 40.53 46.18 2.55
CA ARG A 74 40.95 47.09 3.63
C ARG A 74 41.80 48.25 3.14
N LYS A 75 42.64 48.05 2.12
CA LYS A 75 43.41 49.12 1.47
C LYS A 75 42.52 50.08 0.66
N SER A 76 41.43 49.60 0.05
CA SER A 76 40.45 50.47 -0.64
C SER A 76 39.53 51.25 0.31
N GLU A 77 39.36 50.78 1.55
CA GLU A 77 38.55 51.45 2.59
C GLU A 77 39.33 52.53 3.37
N GLN A 78 40.65 52.64 3.19
CA GLN A 78 41.51 53.68 3.77
C GLN A 78 41.97 54.68 2.70
N LEU A 79 41.05 55.52 2.22
CA LEU A 79 41.35 56.76 1.48
C LEU A 79 40.60 57.93 2.14
N PRO A 80 41.21 59.11 2.31
CA PRO A 80 40.66 60.18 3.15
C PRO A 80 39.52 60.93 2.45
N ILE A 81 38.38 61.03 3.14
CA ILE A 81 37.20 61.79 2.71
C ILE A 81 37.51 63.29 2.78
N ARG A 82 37.47 63.94 1.61
CA ARG A 82 37.47 65.40 1.42
C ARG A 82 36.17 66.00 1.99
N LEU A 83 36.31 67.08 2.75
CA LEU A 83 35.25 68.03 3.13
C LEU A 83 34.71 68.78 1.91
N PRO A 84 33.43 69.22 1.97
CA PRO A 84 33.03 70.47 1.34
C PRO A 84 32.46 71.50 2.34
N ALA A 85 32.65 72.75 1.93
CA ALA A 85 32.35 74.05 2.53
C ALA A 85 30.83 74.32 2.71
N VAL A 86 30.40 74.85 3.87
CA VAL A 86 29.98 76.26 4.16
C VAL A 86 28.49 76.54 3.93
N GLN A 87 27.77 76.96 5.00
CA GLN A 87 27.07 78.26 5.13
C GLN A 87 26.36 78.41 6.51
N ASN A 88 27.01 79.20 7.38
CA ASN A 88 26.55 80.22 8.35
C ASN A 88 25.09 80.30 8.86
N SER A 89 24.94 80.37 10.19
CA SER A 89 24.25 81.47 10.93
C SER A 89 24.49 81.30 12.45
N SER A 90 25.40 82.08 13.05
CA SER A 90 25.13 83.27 13.88
C SER A 90 24.99 82.98 15.39
N CYS A 91 26.09 83.17 16.13
CA CYS A 91 26.12 84.02 17.33
C CYS A 91 27.59 84.17 17.77
N ALA A 92 28.15 85.34 17.49
CA ALA A 92 29.44 85.80 17.97
C ALA A 92 29.22 86.88 19.03
N VAL A 93 30.29 87.16 19.80
CA VAL A 93 30.59 88.29 20.72
C VAL A 93 30.99 87.74 22.10
N HIS A 94 32.13 88.03 22.74
CA HIS A 94 33.36 88.77 22.45
C HIS A 94 34.47 88.27 23.42
N ILE A 95 35.63 87.90 22.88
CA ILE A 95 37.01 88.34 23.22
C ILE A 95 37.34 88.74 24.68
N GLU A 96 38.31 88.05 25.30
CA GLU A 96 39.64 88.59 25.71
C GLU A 96 40.56 87.49 26.29
N PRO A 97 41.85 87.41 25.89
CA PRO A 97 42.84 86.50 26.48
C PRO A 97 44.07 87.24 27.05
N GLN A 98 44.46 86.93 28.29
CA GLN A 98 45.79 87.13 28.90
C GLN A 98 45.75 86.33 30.23
N ARG A 99 46.75 85.63 30.76
CA ARG A 99 48.22 85.61 30.65
C ARG A 99 48.68 84.32 31.35
N GLN A 100 49.70 83.64 30.84
CA GLN A 100 50.57 82.77 31.67
C GLN A 100 51.47 83.67 32.55
N PRO A 101 52.11 83.15 33.60
CA PRO A 101 53.44 82.56 33.36
C PRO A 101 53.77 81.32 34.20
N ASN A 102 54.69 80.54 33.63
CA ASN A 102 55.54 79.56 34.29
C ASN A 102 56.37 80.23 35.41
N ASP A 103 56.89 79.44 36.36
CA ASP A 103 58.34 79.45 36.57
C ASP A 103 58.85 78.22 37.32
N SER A 104 60.00 77.80 36.84
CA SER A 104 60.75 76.59 37.10
C SER A 104 61.73 76.74 38.25
N HIS A 105 62.00 75.59 38.87
CA HIS A 105 63.17 75.31 39.69
C HIS A 105 64.49 75.73 39.03
N THR A 106 65.38 76.38 39.79
CA THR A 106 66.83 76.11 39.68
C THR A 106 67.55 76.44 40.98
N SER A 107 68.62 75.68 41.18
CA SER A 107 69.42 75.51 42.39
C SER A 107 70.68 76.41 42.38
N THR A 108 71.26 76.56 43.59
CA THR A 108 72.71 76.60 43.91
C THR A 108 73.44 77.94 44.12
N ARG A 109 73.93 78.12 45.38
CA ARG A 109 75.25 78.61 45.89
C ARG A 109 75.04 79.42 47.18
N ALA A 110 75.35 78.92 48.39
CA ALA A 110 76.68 78.87 49.04
C ALA A 110 77.49 80.17 48.81
N SER A 111 77.99 80.92 49.78
CA SER A 111 78.30 80.77 51.22
C SER A 111 78.91 82.12 51.69
N VAL A 112 79.24 82.26 52.99
CA VAL A 112 80.35 83.07 53.57
C VAL A 112 79.93 84.14 54.62
N LEU A 113 80.24 83.80 55.90
CA LEU A 113 80.70 84.62 57.05
C LEU A 113 79.75 85.70 57.62
N GLY A 114 79.49 85.87 58.92
CA GLY A 114 80.25 85.54 60.13
C GLY A 114 80.91 86.80 60.70
N VAL A 115 80.22 87.59 61.54
CA VAL A 115 80.85 88.62 62.41
C VAL A 115 80.04 88.79 63.71
N ALA A 116 80.79 88.80 64.81
CA ALA A 116 80.37 89.02 66.19
C ALA A 116 80.37 90.50 66.60
N SER A 117 79.92 90.74 67.84
CA SER A 117 80.15 91.93 68.68
C SER A 117 79.04 92.99 68.68
N GLN A 118 78.56 93.30 69.89
CA GLN A 118 78.74 94.63 70.45
C GLN A 118 78.44 94.60 71.97
N ARG A 119 79.50 94.81 72.78
CA ARG A 119 79.37 95.20 74.19
C ARG A 119 78.99 96.68 74.25
N SER A 120 78.15 97.03 75.22
CA SER A 120 77.50 98.33 75.35
C SER A 120 78.45 99.41 75.88
N VAL A 121 78.34 100.62 75.31
CA VAL A 121 79.09 101.85 75.65
C VAL A 121 79.17 102.12 77.16
N TYR A 122 78.15 101.75 77.93
CA TYR A 122 78.11 101.94 79.38
C TYR A 122 79.09 101.06 80.18
N GLU A 123 79.51 99.91 79.65
CA GLU A 123 80.51 99.06 80.33
C GLU A 123 81.92 99.67 80.26
N LEU A 124 82.25 100.37 79.17
CA LEU A 124 83.52 101.08 79.01
C LEU A 124 83.59 102.34 79.90
N GLU A 125 82.48 103.08 80.01
CA GLU A 125 82.40 104.29 80.85
C GLU A 125 82.53 103.96 82.35
N ASN A 126 81.91 102.86 82.79
CA ASN A 126 81.94 102.45 84.20
C ASN A 126 83.30 101.88 84.64
N GLN A 127 84.07 101.29 83.71
CA GLN A 127 85.47 100.89 83.97
C GLN A 127 86.42 102.12 84.03
N ARG A 128 86.15 103.16 83.23
CA ARG A 128 86.88 104.43 83.28
C ARG A 128 86.63 105.21 84.58
N LEU A 129 85.40 105.19 85.10
CA LEU A 129 85.06 105.83 86.38
C LEU A 129 85.63 105.05 87.58
N ALA A 130 85.71 103.71 87.50
CA ALA A 130 86.31 102.88 88.53
C ALA A 130 87.85 103.03 88.60
N SER A 131 88.51 103.30 87.47
CA SER A 131 89.97 103.56 87.41
C SER A 131 90.36 104.98 87.88
N LEU A 132 89.45 105.95 87.87
CA LEU A 132 89.69 107.31 88.37
C LEU A 132 89.52 107.47 89.90
N LEU A 133 88.92 106.50 90.58
CA LEU A 133 88.59 106.58 92.01
C LEU A 133 89.47 105.71 92.92
N SER A 134 90.39 104.90 92.37
CA SER A 134 91.24 104.01 93.18
C SER A 134 92.61 104.57 93.58
N ASP A 135 92.91 105.86 93.35
CA ASP A 135 94.21 106.45 93.69
C ASP A 135 94.09 107.70 94.57
N LYS A 136 94.27 107.53 95.89
CA LYS A 136 95.29 108.25 96.68
C LYS A 136 95.25 107.86 98.17
N THR A 137 96.23 107.06 98.53
CA THR A 137 96.83 107.02 99.86
C THR A 137 97.90 108.13 100.00
N ARG A 138 98.20 108.50 101.26
CA ARG A 138 99.28 109.35 101.80
C ARG A 138 99.00 110.86 101.97
N ARG A 139 98.84 111.29 103.23
CA ARG A 139 99.94 111.86 104.04
C ARG A 139 99.58 111.93 105.53
N ARG A 140 100.50 111.46 106.39
CA ARG A 140 100.54 111.62 107.85
C ARG A 140 101.39 112.86 108.21
N GLY A 141 100.99 113.57 109.28
CA GLY A 141 101.83 114.20 110.33
C GLY A 141 102.64 115.47 110.00
N VAL A 142 102.58 116.50 110.85
CA VAL A 142 103.45 116.70 112.04
C VAL A 142 103.00 117.96 112.83
N THR A 143 103.16 117.87 114.15
CA THR A 143 102.87 118.80 115.25
C THR A 143 103.81 120.01 115.34
N LYS A 144 103.38 121.13 115.94
CA LYS A 144 104.24 121.99 116.80
C LYS A 144 103.45 122.96 117.71
N ARG A 145 103.91 123.02 118.96
CA ARG A 145 103.49 123.86 120.10
C ARG A 145 103.77 125.36 119.86
N ARG A 146 103.00 126.25 120.48
CA ARG A 146 103.42 127.64 120.80
C ARG A 146 102.97 128.05 122.21
N GLU A 147 103.91 128.69 122.90
CA GLU A 147 103.90 129.07 124.32
C GLU A 147 103.19 130.41 124.60
N LYS A 148 102.88 130.59 125.89
CA LYS A 148 102.09 131.65 126.53
C LYS A 148 102.85 132.99 126.61
N LYS A 149 102.12 134.11 126.50
CA LYS A 149 102.42 135.39 127.17
C LYS A 149 101.12 136.01 127.71
N MET A 150 101.16 136.44 128.97
CA MET A 150 100.03 136.93 129.75
C MET A 150 99.31 138.12 129.10
N ARG A 151 97.98 138.09 129.18
CA ARG A 151 97.07 139.23 128.99
C ARG A 151 95.95 139.14 130.04
N PRO A 152 95.36 140.28 130.47
CA PRO A 152 94.51 140.36 131.66
C PRO A 152 93.18 139.60 131.56
N ARG A 153 92.69 139.20 132.75
CA ARG A 153 91.75 138.11 133.08
C ARG A 153 90.24 138.36 132.81
N ILE A 154 89.86 139.38 132.04
CA ILE A 154 88.44 139.77 131.87
C ILE A 154 87.81 139.24 130.56
N VAL A 155 88.60 138.81 129.59
CA VAL A 155 88.10 138.44 128.24
C VAL A 155 87.90 136.92 128.07
N ASP A 156 88.49 136.08 128.92
CA ASP A 156 88.48 134.61 128.77
C ASP A 156 87.17 133.93 129.20
N ASP A 157 86.38 134.54 130.09
CA ASP A 157 85.12 133.94 130.54
C ASP A 157 84.02 133.98 129.46
N LEU A 158 84.04 134.98 128.56
CA LEU A 158 83.03 135.14 127.52
C LEU A 158 83.16 134.10 126.39
N LEU A 159 84.38 133.75 126.00
CA LEU A 159 84.65 132.84 124.88
C LEU A 159 84.46 131.35 125.22
N SER A 160 84.40 131.01 126.51
CA SER A 160 84.19 129.62 126.96
C SER A 160 82.73 129.17 126.86
N LEU A 161 81.78 130.11 126.95
CA LEU A 161 80.34 129.87 126.86
C LEU A 161 79.86 129.58 125.43
N GLU A 162 80.37 130.30 124.42
CA GLU A 162 79.98 130.08 123.02
C GLU A 162 80.41 128.71 122.45
N ARG A 163 81.51 128.12 122.95
CA ARG A 163 81.98 126.84 122.44
C ARG A 163 81.13 125.65 122.88
N ARG A 164 80.43 125.74 124.03
CA ARG A 164 79.60 124.64 124.53
C ARG A 164 78.25 124.56 123.83
N SER A 165 77.65 125.70 123.45
CA SER A 165 76.39 125.73 122.71
C SER A 165 76.53 125.17 121.29
N ALA A 166 77.69 125.35 120.64
CA ALA A 166 77.94 124.84 119.28
C ALA A 166 78.05 123.30 119.19
N LEU A 167 78.60 122.63 120.21
CA LEU A 167 78.80 121.16 120.18
C LEU A 167 77.49 120.38 120.37
N SER A 168 76.60 120.86 121.22
CA SER A 168 75.29 120.25 121.47
C SER A 168 74.43 120.18 120.19
N ALA A 169 74.48 121.23 119.37
CA ALA A 169 73.75 121.30 118.10
C ALA A 169 74.24 120.26 117.07
N GLN A 170 75.54 119.96 117.01
CA GLN A 170 76.09 119.03 116.02
C GLN A 170 75.70 117.56 116.29
N CYS A 171 75.62 117.15 117.56
CA CYS A 171 75.20 115.78 117.92
C CYS A 171 73.76 115.50 117.47
N VAL A 172 72.84 116.44 117.72
CA VAL A 172 71.43 116.33 117.30
C VAL A 172 71.32 116.28 115.78
N GLN A 173 72.05 117.15 115.07
CA GLN A 173 72.05 117.16 113.60
C GLN A 173 72.58 115.86 112.99
N ARG A 174 73.61 115.24 113.60
CA ARG A 174 74.19 113.99 113.09
C ARG A 174 73.24 112.81 113.27
N TRP A 175 72.57 112.72 114.41
CA TRP A 175 71.57 111.67 114.67
C TRP A 175 70.36 111.80 113.74
N TRP A 176 69.83 113.01 113.57
CA TRP A 176 68.67 113.28 112.71
C TRP A 176 68.93 112.92 111.23
N ARG A 177 70.11 113.29 110.70
CA ARG A 177 70.53 112.89 109.34
C ARG A 177 70.65 111.37 109.19
N GLY A 178 71.11 110.67 110.23
CA GLY A 178 71.16 109.21 110.25
C GLY A 178 69.77 108.55 110.24
N HIS A 179 68.81 109.09 110.98
CA HIS A 179 67.43 108.60 111.02
C HIS A 179 66.73 108.72 109.66
N LEU A 180 66.82 109.89 109.00
CA LEU A 180 66.20 110.12 107.70
C LEU A 180 66.71 109.16 106.62
N ARG A 181 68.02 108.90 106.58
CA ARG A 181 68.62 107.96 105.60
C ARG A 181 68.10 106.54 105.78
N LYS A 182 67.98 106.04 107.02
CA LYS A 182 67.45 104.69 107.30
C LYS A 182 65.97 104.57 106.89
N ARG A 183 65.15 105.59 107.15
CA ARG A 183 63.73 105.60 106.79
C ARG A 183 63.53 105.58 105.27
N PHE A 184 64.31 106.37 104.53
CA PHE A 184 64.27 106.39 103.07
C PHE A 184 64.64 105.03 102.46
N TRP A 185 65.76 104.45 102.84
CA TRP A 185 66.21 103.17 102.25
C TRP A 185 65.27 101.99 102.57
N ARG A 186 64.69 101.92 103.78
CA ARG A 186 63.68 100.90 104.11
C ARG A 186 62.45 101.02 103.22
N THR A 187 61.91 102.23 103.05
CA THR A 187 60.70 102.45 102.24
C THR A 187 60.97 102.22 100.74
N TYR A 188 62.13 102.61 100.24
CA TYR A 188 62.52 102.40 98.84
C TYR A 188 62.66 100.91 98.48
N VAL A 189 63.40 100.13 99.27
CA VAL A 189 63.67 98.71 98.99
C VAL A 189 62.40 97.86 99.02
N VAL A 190 61.48 98.13 99.95
CA VAL A 190 60.19 97.41 100.03
C VAL A 190 59.36 97.65 98.77
N LYS A 191 59.27 98.91 98.30
CA LYS A 191 58.53 99.25 97.07
C LYS A 191 59.13 98.58 95.83
N VAL A 192 60.45 98.61 95.68
CA VAL A 192 61.13 98.00 94.52
C VAL A 192 60.96 96.48 94.52
N ARG A 193 61.12 95.81 95.67
CA ARG A 193 60.94 94.35 95.76
C ARG A 193 59.51 93.92 95.41
N ALA A 194 58.51 94.65 95.91
CA ALA A 194 57.12 94.41 95.56
C ALA A 194 56.86 94.59 94.04
N ALA A 195 57.38 95.66 93.44
CA ALA A 195 57.24 95.90 92.00
C ALA A 195 57.88 94.79 91.16
N VAL A 196 59.09 94.34 91.51
CA VAL A 196 59.78 93.24 90.80
C VAL A 196 59.00 91.92 90.94
N GLN A 197 58.46 91.64 92.13
CA GLN A 197 57.65 90.44 92.37
C GLN A 197 56.39 90.43 91.48
N ILE A 198 55.65 91.54 91.44
CA ILE A 198 54.45 91.71 90.61
C ILE A 198 54.81 91.56 89.13
N GLN A 199 55.87 92.23 88.68
CA GLN A 199 56.32 92.15 87.28
C GLN A 199 56.75 90.72 86.88
N ARG A 200 57.40 89.96 87.77
CA ARG A 200 57.80 88.57 87.51
C ARG A 200 56.59 87.66 87.31
N VAL A 201 55.59 87.79 88.19
CA VAL A 201 54.34 87.03 88.10
C VAL A 201 53.57 87.40 86.84
N ALA A 202 53.44 88.70 86.54
CA ALA A 202 52.75 89.18 85.35
C ALA A 202 53.39 88.69 84.05
N ARG A 203 54.72 88.79 83.92
CA ARG A 203 55.45 88.25 82.75
C ARG A 203 55.27 86.74 82.60
N GLY A 204 55.35 85.99 83.70
CA GLY A 204 55.13 84.54 83.70
C GLY A 204 53.71 84.12 83.32
N PHE A 205 52.70 84.89 83.76
CA PHE A 205 51.30 84.64 83.40
C PHE A 205 51.04 84.91 81.92
N LEU A 206 51.51 86.06 81.39
CA LEU A 206 51.33 86.44 79.99
C LEU A 206 51.96 85.41 79.04
N CYS A 207 53.20 84.98 79.28
CA CYS A 207 53.86 83.98 78.44
C CYS A 207 53.07 82.65 78.41
N ARG A 208 52.57 82.17 79.55
CA ARG A 208 51.76 80.93 79.61
C ARG A 208 50.38 81.10 78.97
N ALA A 209 49.76 82.26 79.08
CA ALA A 209 48.49 82.56 78.42
C ALA A 209 48.66 82.52 76.89
N VAL A 210 49.66 83.22 76.36
CA VAL A 210 49.98 83.23 74.92
C VAL A 210 50.32 81.82 74.43
N PHE A 211 51.16 81.08 75.16
CA PHE A 211 51.54 79.73 74.76
C PHE A 211 50.36 78.76 74.73
N ARG A 212 49.44 78.83 75.71
CA ARG A 212 48.22 77.99 75.70
C ARG A 212 47.35 78.26 74.48
N VAL A 213 47.14 79.53 74.14
CA VAL A 213 46.37 79.93 72.95
C VAL A 213 47.07 79.44 71.67
N TRP A 214 48.39 79.66 71.57
CA TRP A 214 49.18 79.19 70.43
C TRP A 214 49.13 77.67 70.26
N HIS A 215 49.34 76.91 71.35
CA HIS A 215 49.33 75.45 71.32
C HIS A 215 47.94 74.90 70.95
N ARG A 216 46.87 75.44 71.53
CA ARG A 216 45.49 75.07 71.19
C ARG A 216 45.16 75.36 69.72
N ASN A 217 45.61 76.50 69.19
CA ASN A 217 45.43 76.85 67.78
C ASN A 217 46.22 75.92 66.86
N ARG A 218 47.46 75.57 67.21
CA ARG A 218 48.28 74.61 66.46
C ARG A 218 47.62 73.24 66.40
N THR A 219 47.17 72.70 67.54
CA THR A 219 46.53 71.37 67.59
C THR A 219 45.19 71.38 66.85
N HIS A 220 44.37 72.41 67.02
CA HIS A 220 43.09 72.52 66.31
C HIS A 220 43.27 72.61 64.78
N ARG A 221 44.25 73.39 64.30
CA ARG A 221 44.55 73.45 62.86
C ARG A 221 45.08 72.11 62.34
N ALA A 222 45.96 71.45 63.10
CA ALA A 222 46.47 70.13 62.73
C ALA A 222 45.34 69.09 62.66
N THR A 223 44.42 69.07 63.62
CA THR A 223 43.29 68.12 63.60
C THR A 223 42.31 68.42 62.46
N LEU A 224 42.02 69.70 62.17
CA LEU A 224 41.19 70.08 61.02
C LEU A 224 41.82 69.62 59.69
N ILE A 225 43.11 69.89 59.48
CA ILE A 225 43.83 69.47 58.27
C ILE A 225 43.85 67.94 58.16
N GLN A 226 44.14 67.24 59.26
CA GLN A 226 44.16 65.77 59.24
C GLN A 226 42.75 65.18 59.00
N ALA A 227 41.69 65.75 59.56
CA ALA A 227 40.32 65.30 59.33
C ALA A 227 39.90 65.56 57.87
N ALA A 228 40.23 66.73 57.32
CA ALA A 228 39.98 67.06 55.93
C ALA A 228 40.73 66.11 54.98
N LEU A 229 42.01 65.82 55.26
CA LEU A 229 42.83 64.91 54.47
C LEU A 229 42.31 63.47 54.55
N ARG A 230 41.99 62.96 55.74
CA ARG A 230 41.39 61.62 55.91
C ARG A 230 40.06 61.51 55.16
N GLY A 231 39.21 62.54 55.25
CA GLY A 231 37.96 62.60 54.51
C GLY A 231 38.15 62.66 52.99
N TYR A 232 39.12 63.43 52.51
CA TYR A 232 39.46 63.51 51.08
C TYR A 232 39.98 62.16 50.55
N LEU A 233 40.93 61.54 51.25
CA LEU A 233 41.49 60.24 50.88
C LEU A 233 40.39 59.16 50.85
N MET A 234 39.53 59.11 51.87
CA MET A 234 38.44 58.11 51.91
C MET A 234 37.43 58.31 50.78
N ARG A 235 37.03 59.56 50.48
CA ARG A 235 36.14 59.84 49.35
C ARG A 235 36.76 59.44 48.01
N ARG A 236 38.07 59.65 47.84
CA ARG A 236 38.80 59.22 46.63
C ARG A 236 38.82 57.69 46.51
N VAL A 237 39.10 56.97 47.60
CA VAL A 237 39.06 55.50 47.63
C VAL A 237 37.65 54.98 47.30
N ILE A 238 36.61 55.51 47.95
CA ILE A 238 35.22 55.12 47.67
C ILE A 238 34.83 55.41 46.22
N ALA A 239 35.22 56.57 45.67
CA ALA A 239 34.94 56.91 44.28
C ALA A 239 35.63 55.92 43.31
N THR A 240 36.87 55.51 43.60
CA THR A 240 37.56 54.48 42.81
C THR A 240 36.89 53.11 42.92
N TRP A 241 36.43 52.72 44.12
CA TRP A 241 35.70 51.46 44.32
C TRP A 241 34.36 51.46 43.57
N LYS A 242 33.55 52.52 43.69
CA LYS A 242 32.28 52.64 42.95
C LYS A 242 32.49 52.62 41.44
N ARG A 243 33.55 53.28 40.93
CA ARG A 243 33.91 53.20 39.51
C ARG A 243 34.26 51.77 39.12
N TRP A 244 35.11 51.09 39.89
CA TRP A 244 35.49 49.70 39.64
C TRP A 244 34.28 48.76 39.68
N GLU A 245 33.40 48.91 40.67
CA GLU A 245 32.14 48.17 40.78
C GLU A 245 31.23 48.42 39.57
N SER A 246 31.05 49.67 39.15
CA SER A 246 30.22 49.98 37.98
C SER A 246 30.78 49.38 36.68
N VAL A 247 32.11 49.39 36.49
CA VAL A 247 32.77 48.78 35.32
C VAL A 247 32.64 47.26 35.35
N ASN A 248 32.77 46.63 36.52
CA ASN A 248 32.58 45.18 36.63
C ASN A 248 31.11 44.77 36.49
N ALA A 249 30.18 45.51 37.10
CA ALA A 249 28.75 45.29 36.96
C ALA A 249 28.31 45.42 35.50
N THR A 250 28.76 46.45 34.78
CA THR A 250 28.47 46.60 33.34
C THR A 250 29.08 45.47 32.50
N ARG A 251 30.31 45.03 32.80
CA ARG A 251 30.93 43.87 32.13
C ARG A 251 30.17 42.57 32.39
N ILE A 252 29.80 42.29 33.64
CA ILE A 252 29.02 41.10 34.02
C ILE A 252 27.64 41.15 33.35
N GLN A 253 26.94 42.29 33.40
CA GLN A 253 25.66 42.48 32.73
C GLN A 253 25.77 42.29 31.20
N ALA A 254 26.83 42.77 30.56
CA ALA A 254 27.06 42.56 29.14
C ALA A 254 27.27 41.08 28.81
N ILE A 255 28.05 40.35 29.62
CA ILE A 255 28.25 38.90 29.46
C ILE A 255 26.93 38.14 29.62
N VAL A 256 26.16 38.45 30.66
CA VAL A 256 24.86 37.79 30.93
C VAL A 256 23.85 38.08 29.82
N ARG A 257 23.71 39.34 29.37
CA ARG A 257 22.85 39.71 28.24
C ARG A 257 23.28 39.01 26.95
N GLY A 258 24.59 38.94 26.69
CA GLY A 258 25.16 38.20 25.56
C GLY A 258 24.88 36.70 25.62
N HIS A 259 25.03 36.07 26.79
CA HIS A 259 24.69 34.66 27.00
C HIS A 259 23.20 34.40 26.80
N ALA A 260 22.31 35.23 27.38
CA ALA A 260 20.87 35.12 27.22
C ALA A 260 20.44 35.26 25.74
N ALA A 261 21.02 36.21 25.01
CA ALA A 261 20.77 36.39 23.58
C ALA A 261 21.18 35.14 22.78
N ARG A 262 22.39 34.60 23.02
CA ARG A 262 22.86 33.36 22.38
C ARG A 262 21.97 32.15 22.72
N ARG A 263 21.50 32.04 23.96
CA ARG A 263 20.59 30.95 24.36
C ARG A 263 19.23 31.07 23.66
N ARG A 264 18.70 32.28 23.51
CA ARG A 264 17.45 32.54 22.74
C ARG A 264 17.62 32.19 21.27
N THR A 265 18.74 32.56 20.64
CA THR A 265 18.98 32.22 19.23
C THR A 265 19.14 30.71 19.02
N GLN A 266 19.86 30.01 19.91
CA GLN A 266 19.97 28.55 19.88
C GLN A 266 18.60 27.87 20.03
N LEU A 267 17.75 28.32 20.97
CA LEU A 267 16.39 27.80 21.11
C LEU A 267 15.56 28.04 19.84
N ARG A 268 15.67 29.22 19.22
CA ARG A 268 15.00 29.51 17.95
C ARG A 268 15.49 28.60 16.82
N GLN A 269 16.80 28.37 16.71
CA GLN A 269 17.37 27.45 15.72
C GLN A 269 16.87 26.02 15.94
N ARG A 270 16.83 25.53 17.18
CA ARG A 270 16.27 24.21 17.52
C ARG A 270 14.79 24.11 17.14
N ARG A 271 13.98 25.14 17.42
CA ARG A 271 12.57 25.20 17.01
C ARG A 271 12.42 25.16 15.49
N ILE A 272 13.21 25.95 14.75
CA ILE A 272 13.19 25.94 13.28
C ILE A 272 13.60 24.57 12.75
N ALA A 273 14.65 23.95 13.30
CA ALA A 273 15.07 22.60 12.92
C ALA A 273 13.97 21.57 13.18
N ALA A 274 13.32 21.61 14.34
CA ALA A 274 12.20 20.73 14.67
C ALA A 274 11.02 20.90 13.69
N VAL A 275 10.65 22.14 13.36
CA VAL A 275 9.58 22.43 12.38
C VAL A 275 9.97 21.92 10.99
N ARG A 276 11.22 22.08 10.55
CA ARG A 276 11.70 21.55 9.27
C ARG A 276 11.66 20.03 9.22
N ILE A 277 12.11 19.35 10.29
CA ILE A 277 12.03 17.89 10.41
C ILE A 277 10.57 17.44 10.37
N GLN A 278 9.67 18.09 11.11
CA GLN A 278 8.25 17.80 11.11
C GLN A 278 7.62 18.02 9.72
N ALA A 279 7.98 19.08 9.02
CA ALA A 279 7.49 19.35 7.67
C ALA A 279 7.97 18.29 6.67
N LEU A 280 9.24 17.90 6.72
CA LEU A 280 9.79 16.82 5.89
C LEU A 280 9.10 15.49 6.18
N TRP A 281 8.91 15.14 7.45
CA TRP A 281 8.21 13.90 7.84
C TRP A 281 6.75 13.89 7.38
N ARG A 282 6.02 15.00 7.57
CA ARG A 282 4.64 15.14 7.08
C ARG A 282 4.58 15.01 5.56
N GLY A 283 5.51 15.65 4.85
CA GLY A 283 5.64 15.54 3.39
C GLY A 283 5.91 14.11 2.93
N GLN A 284 6.88 13.43 3.54
CA GLN A 284 7.21 12.04 3.24
C GLN A 284 6.04 11.10 3.49
N ARG A 285 5.34 11.26 4.62
CA ARG A 285 4.17 10.43 4.96
C ARG A 285 3.00 10.64 4.01
N MET A 286 2.79 11.87 3.53
CA MET A 286 1.79 12.12 2.49
C MET A 286 2.17 11.49 1.16
N ARG A 287 3.43 11.61 0.72
CA ARG A 287 3.91 10.95 -0.52
C ARG A 287 3.76 9.43 -0.46
N GLN A 288 4.14 8.82 0.65
CA GLN A 288 3.96 7.38 0.85
C GLN A 288 2.48 6.97 0.72
N ARG A 289 1.55 7.76 1.27
CA ARG A 289 0.11 7.51 1.14
C ARG A 289 -0.36 7.64 -0.30
N THR A 290 0.07 8.68 -1.01
CA THR A 290 -0.29 8.87 -2.43
C THR A 290 0.29 7.79 -3.31
N ASP A 291 1.52 7.32 -3.04
CA ASP A 291 2.15 6.23 -3.76
C ASP A 291 1.39 4.92 -3.56
N LEU A 292 0.98 4.61 -2.33
CA LEU A 292 0.13 3.45 -2.04
C LEU A 292 -1.23 3.55 -2.74
N GLN A 293 -1.86 4.72 -2.74
CA GLN A 293 -3.12 4.94 -3.46
C GLN A 293 -2.96 4.79 -4.98
N TRP A 294 -1.86 5.29 -5.54
CA TRP A 294 -1.52 5.15 -6.95
C TRP A 294 -1.29 3.68 -7.32
N LEU A 295 -0.50 2.94 -6.53
CA LEU A 295 -0.30 1.50 -6.71
C LEU A 295 -1.62 0.74 -6.62
N ALA A 296 -2.48 1.07 -5.65
CA ALA A 296 -3.79 0.47 -5.52
C ALA A 296 -4.68 0.74 -6.74
N THR A 297 -4.69 1.96 -7.26
CA THR A 297 -5.44 2.28 -8.49
C THR A 297 -4.91 1.51 -9.69
N LYS A 298 -3.57 1.42 -9.85
CA LYS A 298 -2.96 0.60 -10.92
C LYS A 298 -3.31 -0.88 -10.78
N ALA A 299 -3.22 -1.43 -9.57
CA ALA A 299 -3.61 -2.81 -9.29
C ALA A 299 -5.08 -3.06 -9.63
N VAL A 300 -6.01 -2.16 -9.25
CA VAL A 300 -7.43 -2.26 -9.60
C VAL A 300 -7.65 -2.21 -11.10
N THR A 301 -6.96 -1.32 -11.84
CA THR A 301 -7.07 -1.27 -13.30
C THR A 301 -6.58 -2.57 -13.96
N LEU A 302 -5.46 -3.12 -13.50
CA LEU A 302 -4.92 -4.38 -13.98
C LEU A 302 -5.86 -5.55 -13.68
N GLN A 303 -6.35 -5.66 -12.44
CA GLN A 303 -7.31 -6.67 -12.02
C GLN A 303 -8.60 -6.59 -12.86
N ARG A 304 -9.12 -5.39 -13.13
CA ARG A 304 -10.29 -5.18 -14.00
C ARG A 304 -10.02 -5.69 -15.41
N LEU A 305 -8.87 -5.36 -15.99
CA LEU A 305 -8.48 -5.83 -17.33
C LEU A 305 -8.38 -7.36 -17.38
N ILE A 306 -7.67 -7.97 -16.42
CA ILE A 306 -7.50 -9.43 -16.35
C ILE A 306 -8.85 -10.13 -16.18
N ARG A 307 -9.70 -9.67 -15.25
CA ARG A 307 -11.07 -10.21 -15.09
C ARG A 307 -11.88 -10.10 -16.39
N GLY A 308 -11.75 -8.99 -17.10
CA GLY A 308 -12.37 -8.79 -18.42
C GLY A 308 -11.84 -9.75 -19.49
N VAL A 309 -10.54 -10.00 -19.54
CA VAL A 309 -9.93 -10.96 -20.48
C VAL A 309 -10.35 -12.39 -20.17
N LEU A 310 -10.32 -12.80 -18.90
CA LEU A 310 -10.72 -14.14 -18.46
C LEU A 310 -12.19 -14.43 -18.76
N THR A 311 -13.07 -13.48 -18.47
CA THR A 311 -14.51 -13.61 -18.77
C THR A 311 -14.76 -13.71 -20.27
N ARG A 312 -14.17 -12.82 -21.09
CA ARG A 312 -14.29 -12.91 -22.56
C ARG A 312 -13.75 -14.23 -23.11
N ARG A 313 -12.60 -14.72 -22.61
CA ARG A 313 -12.04 -16.01 -23.02
C ARG A 313 -12.98 -17.17 -22.68
N ARG A 314 -13.60 -17.14 -21.49
CA ARG A 314 -14.60 -18.14 -21.07
C ARG A 314 -15.84 -18.09 -21.95
N VAL A 315 -16.37 -16.89 -22.20
CA VAL A 315 -17.57 -16.70 -23.04
C VAL A 315 -17.30 -17.16 -24.48
N ARG A 316 -16.18 -16.79 -25.10
CA ARG A 316 -15.82 -17.26 -26.45
C ARG A 316 -15.71 -18.78 -26.54
N ARG A 317 -15.12 -19.43 -25.52
CA ARG A 317 -15.08 -20.91 -25.46
C ARG A 317 -16.47 -21.52 -25.39
N LEU A 318 -17.33 -20.98 -24.51
CA LEU A 318 -18.72 -21.42 -24.38
C LEU A 318 -19.50 -21.21 -25.68
N GLU A 319 -19.36 -20.04 -26.30
CA GLU A 319 -19.98 -19.70 -27.57
C GLU A 319 -19.55 -20.65 -28.67
N ALA A 320 -18.24 -20.91 -28.81
CA ALA A 320 -17.73 -21.89 -29.78
C ALA A 320 -18.33 -23.28 -29.54
N LEU A 321 -18.36 -23.78 -28.30
CA LEU A 321 -18.95 -25.09 -27.96
C LEU A 321 -20.46 -25.15 -28.24
N LEU A 322 -21.19 -24.10 -27.87
CA LEU A 322 -22.63 -24.02 -28.13
C LEU A 322 -22.91 -23.92 -29.63
N HIS A 323 -22.11 -23.17 -30.37
CA HIS A 323 -22.22 -23.04 -31.81
C HIS A 323 -21.91 -24.35 -32.52
N THR A 324 -20.84 -25.06 -32.16
CA THR A 324 -20.52 -26.38 -32.71
C THR A 324 -21.63 -27.38 -32.41
N SER A 325 -22.17 -27.37 -31.18
CA SER A 325 -23.28 -28.24 -30.79
C SER A 325 -24.56 -27.92 -31.57
N ALA A 326 -24.89 -26.64 -31.72
CA ALA A 326 -26.04 -26.19 -32.50
C ALA A 326 -25.89 -26.57 -33.99
N MET A 327 -24.70 -26.38 -34.57
CA MET A 327 -24.39 -26.78 -35.94
C MET A 327 -24.52 -28.30 -36.13
N GLN A 328 -24.06 -29.12 -35.18
CA GLN A 328 -24.26 -30.57 -35.22
C GLN A 328 -25.73 -30.95 -35.19
N ILE A 329 -26.52 -30.36 -34.27
CA ILE A 329 -27.97 -30.61 -34.18
C ILE A 329 -28.66 -30.20 -35.48
N GLN A 330 -28.35 -29.02 -36.02
CA GLN A 330 -28.92 -28.53 -37.28
C GLN A 330 -28.54 -29.42 -38.46
N ARG A 331 -27.29 -29.86 -38.55
CA ARG A 331 -26.82 -30.80 -39.59
C ARG A 331 -27.59 -32.11 -39.53
N ILE A 332 -27.70 -32.71 -38.33
CA ILE A 332 -28.45 -33.95 -38.13
C ILE A 332 -29.92 -33.75 -38.50
N PHE A 333 -30.54 -32.67 -38.04
CA PHE A 333 -31.94 -32.36 -38.33
C PHE A 333 -32.20 -32.20 -39.84
N ARG A 334 -31.36 -31.43 -40.54
CA ARG A 334 -31.44 -31.29 -42.00
C ARG A 334 -31.28 -32.64 -42.69
N GLY A 335 -30.36 -33.48 -42.22
CA GLY A 335 -30.17 -34.84 -42.74
C GLY A 335 -31.38 -35.75 -42.49
N VAL A 336 -31.99 -35.70 -41.30
CA VAL A 336 -33.23 -36.44 -40.99
C VAL A 336 -34.37 -35.96 -41.89
N LYS A 337 -34.50 -34.66 -42.12
CA LYS A 337 -35.53 -34.10 -43.01
C LYS A 337 -35.36 -34.53 -44.47
N ALA A 338 -34.12 -34.56 -44.97
CA ALA A 338 -33.83 -35.06 -46.30
C ALA A 338 -34.17 -36.55 -46.44
N ARG A 339 -33.79 -37.39 -45.46
CA ARG A 339 -34.15 -38.81 -45.43
C ARG A 339 -35.66 -39.04 -45.36
N GLU A 340 -36.38 -38.31 -44.49
CA GLU A 340 -37.85 -38.36 -44.40
C GLU A 340 -38.52 -38.00 -45.72
N HIS A 341 -37.92 -37.11 -46.53
CA HIS A 341 -38.42 -36.79 -47.86
C HIS A 341 -38.16 -37.91 -48.87
N VAL A 342 -36.94 -38.46 -48.90
CA VAL A 342 -36.56 -39.56 -49.79
C VAL A 342 -37.38 -40.82 -49.47
N GLU A 343 -37.52 -41.17 -48.19
CA GLU A 343 -38.35 -42.32 -47.74
C GLU A 343 -39.80 -42.18 -48.20
N ARG A 344 -40.35 -40.96 -48.15
CA ARG A 344 -41.71 -40.70 -48.67
C ARG A 344 -41.79 -40.94 -50.17
N LEU A 345 -40.85 -40.40 -50.95
CA LEU A 345 -40.84 -40.60 -52.40
C LEU A 345 -40.64 -42.08 -52.80
N LEU A 346 -39.75 -42.79 -52.11
CA LEU A 346 -39.52 -44.21 -52.33
C LEU A 346 -40.77 -45.03 -52.00
N ARG A 347 -41.43 -44.73 -50.88
CA ARG A 347 -42.71 -45.34 -50.52
C ARG A 347 -43.75 -45.08 -51.60
N ASP A 348 -43.96 -43.82 -51.98
CA ASP A 348 -45.00 -43.44 -52.94
C ASP A 348 -44.77 -44.17 -54.28
N ARG A 349 -43.52 -44.21 -54.76
CA ARG A 349 -43.14 -44.99 -55.94
C ARG A 349 -43.44 -46.48 -55.78
N GLU A 350 -43.07 -47.09 -54.66
CA GLU A 350 -43.30 -48.53 -54.42
C GLU A 350 -44.79 -48.86 -54.28
N THR A 351 -45.58 -47.97 -53.65
CA THR A 351 -47.04 -48.12 -53.57
C THR A 351 -47.69 -48.04 -54.95
N VAL A 352 -47.26 -47.11 -55.79
CA VAL A 352 -47.74 -47.01 -57.18
C VAL A 352 -47.37 -48.27 -57.95
N HIS A 353 -46.13 -48.73 -57.83
CA HIS A 353 -45.69 -49.95 -58.50
C HIS A 353 -46.50 -51.19 -58.09
N ARG A 354 -46.79 -51.37 -56.80
CA ARG A 354 -47.63 -52.47 -56.32
C ARG A 354 -49.07 -52.35 -56.83
N GLN A 355 -49.64 -51.15 -56.88
CA GLN A 355 -50.95 -50.92 -57.49
C GLN A 355 -50.95 -51.26 -58.98
N GLU A 356 -49.88 -50.94 -59.71
CA GLU A 356 -49.72 -51.35 -61.11
C GLU A 356 -49.63 -52.88 -61.25
N VAL A 357 -48.88 -53.57 -60.39
CA VAL A 357 -48.81 -55.04 -60.38
C VAL A 357 -50.19 -55.64 -60.12
N MET A 358 -50.92 -55.17 -59.11
CA MET A 358 -52.29 -55.63 -58.84
C MET A 358 -53.20 -55.44 -60.06
N ARG A 359 -53.13 -54.27 -60.72
CA ARG A 359 -53.90 -54.02 -61.97
C ARG A 359 -53.54 -54.97 -63.10
N VAL A 360 -52.25 -55.29 -63.27
CA VAL A 360 -51.81 -56.27 -64.28
C VAL A 360 -52.36 -57.65 -63.95
N LEU A 361 -52.29 -58.06 -62.68
CA LEU A 361 -52.85 -59.34 -62.23
C LEU A 361 -54.37 -59.41 -62.41
N GLU A 362 -55.10 -58.31 -62.17
CA GLU A 362 -56.54 -58.22 -62.46
C GLU A 362 -56.83 -58.43 -63.95
N VAL A 363 -56.10 -57.74 -64.83
CA VAL A 363 -56.27 -57.89 -66.29
C VAL A 363 -55.93 -59.32 -66.76
N GLU A 364 -54.89 -59.93 -66.21
CA GLU A 364 -54.54 -61.33 -66.51
C GLU A 364 -55.59 -62.32 -66.00
N GLU A 365 -56.12 -62.12 -64.79
CA GLU A 365 -57.22 -62.91 -64.24
C GLU A 365 -58.46 -62.83 -65.15
N GLU A 366 -58.83 -61.62 -65.57
CA GLU A 366 -59.95 -61.35 -66.47
C GLU A 366 -59.75 -62.01 -67.84
N TRP A 367 -58.53 -61.95 -68.40
CA TRP A 367 -58.21 -62.62 -69.66
C TRP A 367 -58.39 -64.13 -69.54
N HIS A 368 -57.85 -64.75 -68.48
CA HIS A 368 -57.99 -66.17 -68.24
C HIS A 368 -59.44 -66.59 -68.02
N ARG A 369 -60.22 -65.79 -67.30
CA ARG A 369 -61.67 -65.95 -67.12
C ARG A 369 -62.40 -65.95 -68.46
N HIS A 370 -62.14 -64.94 -69.30
CA HIS A 370 -62.73 -64.86 -70.63
C HIS A 370 -62.34 -66.03 -71.54
N GLN A 371 -61.09 -66.48 -71.51
CA GLN A 371 -60.68 -67.66 -72.28
C GLN A 371 -61.37 -68.94 -71.79
N ARG A 372 -61.49 -69.13 -70.47
CA ARG A 372 -62.23 -70.26 -69.90
C ARG A 372 -63.70 -70.22 -70.33
N ASP A 373 -64.36 -69.07 -70.23
CA ASP A 373 -65.74 -68.90 -70.67
C ASP A 373 -65.91 -69.19 -72.16
N ARG A 374 -64.96 -68.76 -72.99
CA ARG A 374 -64.95 -69.05 -74.44
C ARG A 374 -64.80 -70.54 -74.73
N LEU A 375 -63.92 -71.25 -74.01
CA LEU A 375 -63.76 -72.70 -74.14
C LEU A 375 -65.00 -73.45 -73.64
N GLN A 376 -65.60 -72.98 -72.55
CA GLN A 376 -66.82 -73.56 -71.98
C GLN A 376 -68.02 -73.37 -72.91
N ALA A 377 -68.16 -72.19 -73.52
CA ALA A 377 -69.15 -71.94 -74.58
C ALA A 377 -68.90 -72.82 -75.81
N ARG A 378 -67.63 -73.08 -76.19
CA ARG A 378 -67.30 -74.00 -77.29
C ARG A 378 -67.70 -75.44 -76.96
N LEU A 379 -67.47 -75.89 -75.72
CA LEU A 379 -67.87 -77.21 -75.26
C LEU A 379 -69.40 -77.39 -75.34
N GLN A 380 -70.16 -76.38 -74.87
CA GLN A 380 -71.62 -76.37 -74.94
C GLN A 380 -72.13 -76.38 -76.39
N ARG A 381 -71.51 -75.60 -77.29
CA ARG A 381 -71.91 -75.57 -78.72
C ARG A 381 -71.66 -76.88 -79.45
N LEU A 382 -70.55 -77.55 -79.17
CA LEU A 382 -70.20 -78.80 -79.85
C LEU A 382 -71.02 -80.00 -79.37
N LYS A 383 -71.72 -79.90 -78.22
CA LYS A 383 -72.59 -80.95 -77.66
C LYS A 383 -71.92 -82.32 -77.60
N ILE A 384 -70.60 -82.35 -77.41
CA ILE A 384 -69.81 -83.59 -77.43
C ILE A 384 -70.25 -84.51 -76.30
N PHE A 385 -70.66 -83.96 -75.16
CA PHE A 385 -71.19 -84.74 -74.04
C PHE A 385 -72.49 -85.47 -74.40
N GLU A 386 -73.44 -84.77 -75.03
CA GLU A 386 -74.69 -85.38 -75.52
C GLU A 386 -74.37 -86.51 -76.53
N GLN A 387 -73.48 -86.23 -77.50
CA GLN A 387 -73.03 -87.23 -78.48
C GLN A 387 -72.32 -88.43 -77.83
N LEU A 388 -71.58 -88.21 -76.74
CA LEU A 388 -70.90 -89.27 -76.01
C LEU A 388 -71.89 -90.17 -75.29
N CYS A 389 -72.89 -89.61 -74.62
CA CYS A 389 -73.95 -90.39 -73.99
C CYS A 389 -74.71 -91.24 -75.02
N ASP A 390 -75.03 -90.66 -76.18
CA ASP A 390 -75.71 -91.39 -77.26
C ASP A 390 -74.84 -92.54 -77.81
N LEU A 391 -73.54 -92.29 -78.02
CA LEU A 391 -72.59 -93.31 -78.50
C LEU A 391 -72.30 -94.37 -77.45
N GLU A 392 -72.23 -94.00 -76.18
CA GLU A 392 -72.07 -94.90 -75.04
C GLU A 392 -73.26 -95.87 -74.99
N GLU A 393 -74.49 -95.35 -75.07
CA GLU A 393 -75.70 -96.18 -75.09
C GLU A 393 -75.72 -97.11 -76.31
N GLN A 394 -75.39 -96.61 -77.51
CA GLN A 394 -75.30 -97.44 -78.72
C GLN A 394 -74.21 -98.52 -78.60
N TYR A 395 -73.07 -98.20 -77.99
CA TYR A 395 -71.97 -99.13 -77.76
C TYR A 395 -72.36 -100.23 -76.76
N TYR A 396 -73.05 -99.88 -75.67
CA TYR A 396 -73.60 -100.85 -74.71
C TYR A 396 -74.63 -101.77 -75.35
N ARG A 397 -75.63 -101.23 -76.06
CA ARG A 397 -76.64 -102.04 -76.77
C ARG A 397 -76.02 -102.95 -77.84
N ALA A 398 -74.92 -102.52 -78.47
CA ALA A 398 -74.22 -103.35 -79.43
C ALA A 398 -73.39 -104.47 -78.78
N HIS A 399 -72.82 -104.23 -77.59
CA HIS A 399 -72.22 -105.27 -76.77
C HIS A 399 -73.25 -106.31 -76.29
N GLU A 400 -74.43 -105.89 -75.86
CA GLU A 400 -75.52 -106.80 -75.49
C GLU A 400 -75.90 -107.72 -76.66
N ARG A 401 -76.07 -107.16 -77.87
CA ARG A 401 -76.33 -107.96 -79.07
C ARG A 401 -75.23 -108.99 -79.37
N VAL A 402 -73.96 -108.63 -79.17
CA VAL A 402 -72.85 -109.58 -79.31
C VAL A 402 -72.97 -110.68 -78.26
N ASN A 403 -73.25 -110.34 -76.99
CA ASN A 403 -73.43 -111.31 -75.91
C ASN A 403 -74.61 -112.25 -76.21
N ASP A 404 -75.72 -111.76 -76.77
CA ASP A 404 -76.87 -112.59 -77.18
C ASP A 404 -76.48 -113.57 -78.29
N LEU A 405 -75.74 -113.11 -79.31
CA LEU A 405 -75.24 -113.96 -80.39
C LEU A 405 -74.26 -115.03 -79.87
N GLU A 406 -73.43 -114.69 -78.88
CA GLU A 406 -72.54 -115.61 -78.20
C GLU A 406 -73.29 -116.63 -77.34
N ALA A 407 -74.34 -116.20 -76.63
CA ALA A 407 -75.19 -117.10 -75.86
C ALA A 407 -75.87 -118.14 -76.77
N ILE A 408 -76.36 -117.73 -77.93
CA ILE A 408 -76.90 -118.62 -78.97
C ILE A 408 -75.83 -119.61 -79.45
N TYR A 409 -74.59 -119.15 -79.69
CA TYR A 409 -73.48 -120.03 -80.11
C TYR A 409 -73.08 -121.04 -79.02
N LEU A 410 -73.03 -120.61 -77.76
CA LEU A 410 -72.77 -121.49 -76.61
C LEU A 410 -73.89 -122.54 -76.44
N ASP A 411 -75.14 -122.16 -76.67
CA ASP A 411 -76.26 -123.12 -76.69
C ASP A 411 -76.12 -124.11 -77.85
N MET A 412 -75.80 -123.66 -79.07
CA MET A 412 -75.50 -124.55 -80.21
C MET A 412 -74.33 -125.51 -79.92
N GLN A 413 -73.28 -125.04 -79.24
CA GLN A 413 -72.15 -125.87 -78.83
C GLN A 413 -72.56 -126.91 -77.78
N THR A 414 -73.42 -126.53 -76.85
CA THR A 414 -74.00 -127.43 -75.83
C THR A 414 -74.90 -128.49 -76.47
N GLN A 415 -75.69 -128.10 -77.47
CA GLN A 415 -76.50 -129.01 -78.27
C GLN A 415 -75.64 -129.99 -79.06
N ARG A 416 -74.53 -129.55 -79.68
CA ARG A 416 -73.56 -130.41 -80.38
C ARG A 416 -73.01 -131.52 -79.47
N LEU A 417 -72.68 -131.20 -78.22
CA LEU A 417 -72.16 -132.16 -77.24
C LEU A 417 -73.21 -133.21 -76.81
N ARG A 418 -74.50 -132.94 -77.06
CA ARG A 418 -75.64 -133.80 -76.66
C ARG A 418 -76.21 -134.64 -77.82
N ILE A 419 -75.57 -134.63 -79.00
CA ILE A 419 -76.05 -135.35 -80.19
C ILE A 419 -75.85 -136.88 -80.05
N SER A 420 -76.87 -137.66 -80.40
CA SER A 420 -76.89 -139.13 -80.35
C SER A 420 -76.17 -139.77 -81.56
N PRO A 421 -75.50 -140.94 -81.43
CA PRO A 421 -74.68 -141.55 -82.48
C PRO A 421 -75.34 -141.71 -83.86
N ARG A 422 -76.66 -141.94 -83.92
CA ARG A 422 -77.43 -142.12 -85.17
C ARG A 422 -77.56 -140.82 -86.00
N ALA A 423 -77.53 -139.67 -85.34
CA ALA A 423 -77.57 -138.37 -86.03
C ALA A 423 -76.21 -138.01 -86.67
N ILE A 424 -75.12 -138.63 -86.20
CA ILE A 424 -73.78 -138.47 -86.81
C ILE A 424 -73.76 -139.11 -88.21
N GLU A 425 -74.42 -140.26 -88.40
CA GLU A 425 -74.51 -140.95 -89.70
C GLU A 425 -75.34 -140.19 -90.75
N GLN A 426 -76.23 -139.29 -90.33
CA GLN A 426 -77.12 -138.51 -91.22
C GLN A 426 -76.57 -137.11 -91.56
N GLY A 427 -75.32 -136.82 -91.22
CA GLY A 427 -74.69 -135.53 -91.54
C GLY A 427 -75.17 -134.35 -90.69
N TRP A 428 -75.98 -134.56 -89.64
CA TRP A 428 -76.46 -133.48 -88.75
C TRP A 428 -75.31 -132.77 -88.03
N VAL A 429 -74.22 -133.47 -87.76
CA VAL A 429 -73.00 -132.86 -87.20
C VAL A 429 -72.39 -131.86 -88.17
N GLU A 430 -72.33 -132.19 -89.46
CA GLU A 430 -71.78 -131.32 -90.50
C GLU A 430 -72.67 -130.08 -90.72
N GLU A 431 -74.01 -130.25 -90.67
CA GLU A 431 -74.95 -129.13 -90.76
C GLU A 431 -74.88 -128.21 -89.52
N MET A 432 -74.78 -128.79 -88.30
CA MET A 432 -74.58 -128.02 -87.08
C MET A 432 -73.24 -127.30 -87.06
N GLU A 433 -72.16 -127.95 -87.49
CA GLU A 433 -70.85 -127.29 -87.64
C GLU A 433 -70.89 -126.19 -88.69
N GLY A 434 -71.64 -126.36 -89.78
CA GLY A 434 -71.90 -125.31 -90.78
C GLY A 434 -72.68 -124.12 -90.20
N LYS A 435 -73.72 -124.37 -89.40
CA LYS A 435 -74.48 -123.31 -88.69
C LYS A 435 -73.64 -122.61 -87.63
N MET A 436 -72.82 -123.37 -86.87
CA MET A 436 -71.86 -122.82 -85.91
C MET A 436 -70.79 -121.97 -86.59
N ARG A 437 -70.28 -122.36 -87.77
CA ARG A 437 -69.34 -121.53 -88.55
C ARG A 437 -69.98 -120.21 -88.98
N LYS A 438 -71.19 -120.25 -89.55
CA LYS A 438 -71.95 -119.04 -89.91
C LYS A 438 -72.24 -118.16 -88.70
N GLN A 439 -72.63 -118.75 -87.58
CA GLN A 439 -72.86 -118.01 -86.33
C GLN A 439 -71.56 -117.38 -85.80
N ARG A 440 -70.44 -118.08 -85.91
CA ARG A 440 -69.11 -117.55 -85.54
C ARG A 440 -68.65 -116.43 -86.47
N GLU A 441 -68.97 -116.51 -87.76
CA GLU A 441 -68.76 -115.42 -88.72
C GLU A 441 -69.63 -114.19 -88.37
N LEU A 442 -70.89 -114.40 -87.99
CA LEU A 442 -71.77 -113.32 -87.53
C LEU A 442 -71.27 -112.68 -86.23
N ILE A 443 -70.83 -113.48 -85.24
CA ILE A 443 -70.24 -112.97 -83.98
C ILE A 443 -68.96 -112.20 -84.27
N THR A 444 -68.06 -112.73 -85.12
CA THR A 444 -66.81 -112.05 -85.45
C THR A 444 -67.08 -110.75 -86.19
N HIS A 445 -67.99 -110.72 -87.17
CA HIS A 445 -68.39 -109.48 -87.83
C HIS A 445 -69.00 -108.48 -86.85
N ALA A 446 -69.93 -108.91 -85.99
CA ALA A 446 -70.53 -108.05 -84.98
C ALA A 446 -69.50 -107.50 -83.98
N LYS A 447 -68.55 -108.32 -83.52
CA LYS A 447 -67.44 -107.88 -82.66
C LYS A 447 -66.52 -106.89 -83.36
N MET A 448 -66.16 -107.15 -84.61
CA MET A 448 -65.31 -106.24 -85.39
C MET A 448 -65.99 -104.88 -85.57
N ASP A 449 -67.28 -104.87 -85.89
CA ASP A 449 -68.06 -103.64 -86.00
C ASP A 449 -68.19 -102.90 -84.67
N VAL A 450 -68.45 -103.62 -83.58
CA VAL A 450 -68.55 -103.04 -82.24
C VAL A 450 -67.23 -102.43 -81.78
N ILE A 451 -66.10 -103.13 -81.94
CA ILE A 451 -64.80 -102.67 -81.45
C ILE A 451 -64.23 -101.57 -82.36
N PHE A 452 -64.15 -101.82 -83.67
CA PHE A 452 -63.39 -100.96 -84.58
C PHE A 452 -64.20 -99.82 -85.20
N LYS A 453 -65.54 -99.95 -85.30
CA LYS A 453 -66.39 -98.83 -85.75
C LYS A 453 -66.92 -98.07 -84.55
N LEU A 454 -67.86 -98.66 -83.82
CA LEU A 454 -68.54 -97.95 -82.71
C LEU A 454 -67.57 -97.60 -81.57
N GLY A 455 -66.80 -98.57 -81.08
CA GLY A 455 -65.84 -98.38 -79.99
C GLY A 455 -64.75 -97.35 -80.30
N LEU A 456 -64.20 -97.39 -81.52
CA LEU A 456 -63.23 -96.40 -81.96
C LEU A 456 -63.84 -94.99 -82.05
N THR A 457 -65.04 -94.85 -82.59
CA THR A 457 -65.72 -93.53 -82.64
C THR A 457 -66.06 -92.99 -81.26
N PHE A 458 -66.51 -93.86 -80.35
CA PHE A 458 -66.76 -93.53 -78.95
C PHE A 458 -65.47 -93.05 -78.26
N LYS A 459 -64.39 -93.82 -78.34
CA LYS A 459 -63.10 -93.47 -77.73
C LYS A 459 -62.51 -92.17 -78.28
N ARG A 460 -62.59 -91.93 -79.58
CA ARG A 460 -62.15 -90.66 -80.18
C ARG A 460 -62.94 -89.47 -79.64
N LYS A 461 -64.26 -89.60 -79.50
CA LYS A 461 -65.11 -88.53 -78.94
C LYS A 461 -64.84 -88.32 -77.45
N GLU A 462 -64.55 -89.39 -76.72
CA GLU A 462 -64.22 -89.35 -75.29
C GLU A 462 -62.90 -88.60 -75.09
N GLU A 463 -61.89 -88.90 -75.91
CA GLU A 463 -60.62 -88.17 -75.95
C GLU A 463 -60.80 -86.69 -76.28
N GLU A 464 -61.61 -86.35 -77.30
CA GLU A 464 -61.92 -84.95 -77.65
C GLU A 464 -62.57 -84.19 -76.47
N TYR A 465 -63.51 -84.81 -75.77
CA TYR A 465 -64.17 -84.25 -74.60
C TYR A 465 -63.20 -84.05 -73.43
N LEU A 466 -62.41 -85.07 -73.10
CA LEU A 466 -61.43 -85.00 -72.01
C LEU A 466 -60.35 -83.95 -72.29
N GLN A 467 -59.87 -83.83 -73.52
CA GLN A 467 -58.90 -82.80 -73.90
C GLN A 467 -59.46 -81.38 -73.71
N LEU A 468 -60.73 -81.14 -74.08
CA LEU A 468 -61.38 -79.84 -73.87
C LEU A 468 -61.58 -79.55 -72.39
N LEU A 469 -62.01 -80.53 -71.60
CA LEU A 469 -62.14 -80.39 -70.15
C LEU A 469 -60.80 -80.10 -69.47
N GLN A 470 -59.73 -80.81 -69.84
CA GLN A 470 -58.39 -80.55 -69.32
C GLN A 470 -57.93 -79.14 -69.66
N ARG A 471 -58.19 -78.65 -70.88
CA ARG A 471 -57.88 -77.27 -71.25
C ARG A 471 -58.68 -76.25 -70.43
N ILE A 472 -59.97 -76.48 -70.20
CA ILE A 472 -60.82 -75.62 -69.36
C ILE A 472 -60.27 -75.59 -67.93
N ARG A 473 -59.99 -76.76 -67.35
CA ARG A 473 -59.39 -76.87 -66.00
C ARG A 473 -58.04 -76.16 -65.92
N ALA A 474 -57.17 -76.34 -66.90
CA ALA A 474 -55.87 -75.67 -66.93
C ALA A 474 -55.99 -74.13 -66.99
N MET A 475 -56.99 -73.60 -67.70
CA MET A 475 -57.26 -72.16 -67.73
C MET A 475 -57.83 -71.66 -66.39
N GLU A 476 -58.70 -72.43 -65.75
CA GLU A 476 -59.26 -72.09 -64.43
C GLU A 476 -58.19 -72.17 -63.32
N GLU A 477 -57.31 -73.16 -63.35
CA GLU A 477 -56.18 -73.26 -62.42
C GLU A 477 -55.24 -72.06 -62.57
N LYS A 478 -54.96 -71.61 -63.80
CA LYS A 478 -54.19 -70.39 -64.02
C LYS A 478 -54.89 -69.15 -63.48
N ARG A 479 -56.19 -69.01 -63.72
CA ARG A 479 -57.02 -67.93 -63.16
C ARG A 479 -56.91 -67.91 -61.63
N GLN A 480 -57.13 -69.05 -60.97
CA GLN A 480 -57.06 -69.17 -59.51
C GLN A 480 -55.67 -68.81 -58.96
N ARG A 481 -54.59 -69.17 -59.67
CA ARG A 481 -53.23 -68.76 -59.27
C ARG A 481 -53.06 -67.25 -59.33
N PHE A 482 -53.58 -66.58 -60.37
CA PHE A 482 -53.54 -65.12 -60.45
C PHE A 482 -54.43 -64.44 -59.39
N GLU A 483 -55.59 -65.02 -59.09
CA GLU A 483 -56.48 -64.55 -58.01
C GLU A 483 -55.79 -64.62 -56.64
N ILE A 484 -55.20 -65.78 -56.30
CA ILE A 484 -54.43 -65.95 -55.06
C ILE A 484 -53.27 -64.97 -55.00
N TRP A 485 -52.51 -64.82 -56.09
CA TRP A 485 -51.38 -63.89 -56.11
C TRP A 485 -51.83 -62.44 -55.96
N ARG A 486 -52.93 -62.04 -56.61
CA ARG A 486 -53.49 -60.69 -56.43
C ARG A 486 -53.91 -60.44 -54.98
N ASP A 487 -54.57 -61.41 -54.35
CA ASP A 487 -55.03 -61.28 -52.98
C ASP A 487 -53.84 -61.22 -51.99
N GLU A 488 -52.78 -61.99 -52.23
CA GLU A 488 -51.52 -61.90 -51.49
C GLU A 488 -50.89 -60.51 -51.63
N GLU A 489 -50.75 -59.99 -52.85
CA GLU A 489 -50.22 -58.64 -53.11
C GLU A 489 -51.08 -57.54 -52.47
N PHE A 490 -52.40 -57.72 -52.46
CA PHE A 490 -53.34 -56.81 -51.80
C PHE A 490 -53.16 -56.80 -50.28
N LEU A 491 -53.05 -57.96 -49.65
CA LEU A 491 -52.79 -58.09 -48.22
C LEU A 491 -51.47 -57.43 -47.84
N ASP A 492 -50.42 -57.68 -48.63
CA ASP A 492 -49.09 -57.11 -48.46
C ASP A 492 -49.09 -55.57 -48.58
N TYR A 493 -49.78 -55.04 -49.59
CA TYR A 493 -50.03 -53.60 -49.75
C TYR A 493 -50.78 -53.03 -48.54
N TRP A 494 -51.86 -53.69 -48.13
CA TRP A 494 -52.73 -53.23 -47.05
C TRP A 494 -52.03 -53.22 -45.69
N GLU A 495 -51.27 -54.26 -45.37
CA GLU A 495 -50.44 -54.34 -44.17
C GLU A 495 -49.44 -53.18 -44.11
N ARG A 496 -48.78 -52.90 -45.24
CA ARG A 496 -47.80 -51.82 -45.34
C ARG A 496 -48.46 -50.46 -45.14
N GLU A 497 -49.63 -50.25 -45.74
CA GLU A 497 -50.39 -49.00 -45.55
C GLU A 497 -50.81 -48.82 -44.09
N CYS A 498 -51.31 -49.88 -43.45
CA CYS A 498 -51.67 -49.86 -42.04
C CYS A 498 -50.46 -49.55 -41.13
N LYS A 499 -49.32 -50.20 -41.38
CA LYS A 499 -48.05 -49.94 -40.66
C LYS A 499 -47.64 -48.48 -40.82
N HIS A 500 -47.70 -47.93 -42.04
CA HIS A 500 -47.36 -46.54 -42.29
C HIS A 500 -48.29 -45.54 -41.58
N GLN A 501 -49.60 -45.76 -41.67
CA GLN A 501 -50.59 -44.93 -40.98
C GLN A 501 -50.39 -44.98 -39.46
N HIS A 502 -50.09 -46.16 -38.91
CA HIS A 502 -49.77 -46.31 -37.50
C HIS A 502 -48.51 -45.51 -37.11
N GLU A 503 -47.43 -45.57 -37.90
CA GLU A 503 -46.22 -44.79 -37.66
C GLU A 503 -46.45 -43.28 -37.73
N ILE A 504 -47.26 -42.79 -38.68
CA ILE A 504 -47.64 -41.38 -38.76
C ILE A 504 -48.36 -40.97 -37.48
N ARG A 505 -49.38 -41.73 -37.05
CA ARG A 505 -50.13 -41.44 -35.82
C ARG A 505 -49.25 -41.43 -34.59
N GLU A 506 -48.31 -42.38 -34.48
CA GLU A 506 -47.32 -42.42 -33.41
C GLU A 506 -46.39 -41.20 -33.43
N ARG A 507 -45.89 -40.80 -34.61
CA ARG A 507 -45.07 -39.58 -34.77
C ARG A 507 -45.85 -38.33 -34.39
N GLU A 508 -47.09 -38.19 -34.82
CA GLU A 508 -47.96 -37.07 -34.45
C GLU A 508 -48.26 -37.04 -32.95
N ARG A 509 -48.60 -38.19 -32.35
CA ARG A 509 -48.85 -38.30 -30.92
C ARG A 509 -47.63 -37.86 -30.12
N ARG A 510 -46.42 -38.30 -30.50
CA ARG A 510 -45.16 -37.85 -29.89
C ARG A 510 -44.94 -36.34 -30.04
N ARG A 511 -45.26 -35.76 -31.21
CA ARG A 511 -45.22 -34.31 -31.43
C ARG A 511 -46.20 -33.57 -30.51
N ARG A 512 -47.47 -34.00 -30.45
CA ARG A 512 -48.49 -33.42 -29.56
C ARG A 512 -48.05 -33.45 -28.09
N ILE A 513 -47.59 -34.60 -27.60
CA ILE A 513 -47.08 -34.73 -26.22
C ILE A 513 -45.88 -33.78 -25.99
N ALA A 514 -44.98 -33.65 -26.96
CA ALA A 514 -43.83 -32.75 -26.86
C ALA A 514 -44.26 -31.27 -26.86
N ASP A 515 -45.26 -30.89 -27.66
CA ASP A 515 -45.77 -29.53 -27.76
C ASP A 515 -46.57 -29.14 -26.51
N GLU A 516 -47.39 -30.04 -25.98
CA GLU A 516 -48.04 -29.86 -24.67
C GLU A 516 -46.99 -29.68 -23.56
N LYS A 517 -45.96 -30.53 -23.52
CA LYS A 517 -44.85 -30.37 -22.56
C LYS A 517 -44.11 -29.05 -22.72
N ARG A 518 -44.03 -28.49 -23.93
CA ARG A 518 -43.43 -27.17 -24.19
C ARG A 518 -44.35 -26.04 -23.73
N LYS A 519 -45.65 -26.14 -24.00
CA LYS A 519 -46.69 -25.17 -23.60
C LYS A 519 -46.80 -25.04 -22.08
N TRP A 520 -46.82 -26.16 -21.38
CA TRP A 520 -46.93 -26.21 -19.92
C TRP A 520 -45.58 -26.16 -19.20
N ARG A 521 -44.49 -25.77 -19.90
CA ARG A 521 -43.17 -25.69 -19.29
C ARG A 521 -43.05 -24.46 -18.39
N ILE A 522 -43.36 -24.64 -17.11
CA ILE A 522 -43.22 -23.58 -16.10
C ILE A 522 -41.74 -23.21 -15.93
N SER A 523 -41.43 -21.91 -16.01
CA SER A 523 -40.09 -21.38 -15.75
C SER A 523 -40.18 -20.36 -14.62
N PHE A 524 -39.46 -20.63 -13.52
CA PHE A 524 -39.43 -19.73 -12.37
C PHE A 524 -38.38 -18.64 -12.56
N TYR A 525 -38.71 -17.42 -12.17
CA TYR A 525 -37.83 -16.25 -12.23
C TYR A 525 -37.84 -15.54 -10.87
N HIS A 526 -36.72 -14.95 -10.49
CA HIS A 526 -36.64 -14.01 -9.37
C HIS A 526 -37.22 -12.64 -9.76
N LEU A 527 -37.56 -11.81 -8.78
CA LEU A 527 -37.98 -10.40 -8.97
C LEU A 527 -36.99 -9.58 -9.84
N ASN A 528 -35.73 -9.99 -9.86
CA ASN A 528 -34.67 -9.36 -10.66
C ASN A 528 -34.62 -9.87 -12.13
N GLY A 529 -35.65 -10.62 -12.59
CA GLY A 529 -35.76 -11.18 -13.94
C GLY A 529 -34.84 -12.38 -14.25
N LYS A 530 -33.95 -12.76 -13.32
CA LYS A 530 -33.06 -13.91 -13.48
C LYS A 530 -33.80 -15.21 -13.20
N ARG A 531 -33.61 -16.21 -14.06
CA ARG A 531 -34.23 -17.55 -13.94
C ARG A 531 -33.80 -18.23 -12.64
N ASP A 532 -34.76 -18.59 -11.80
CA ASP A 532 -34.56 -19.26 -10.52
C ASP A 532 -34.38 -20.77 -10.77
N LYS A 533 -33.14 -21.25 -10.63
CA LYS A 533 -32.81 -22.67 -10.84
C LYS A 533 -33.11 -23.53 -9.61
N ARG A 534 -33.16 -22.95 -8.40
CA ARG A 534 -33.37 -23.70 -7.15
C ARG A 534 -34.80 -24.20 -7.03
N LYS A 535 -35.79 -23.33 -7.23
CA LYS A 535 -37.22 -23.73 -7.22
C LYS A 535 -37.54 -24.82 -8.25
N LEU A 536 -36.87 -24.77 -9.39
CA LEU A 536 -37.01 -25.75 -10.47
C LEU A 536 -36.41 -27.12 -10.10
N GLU A 537 -35.39 -27.15 -9.24
CA GLU A 537 -34.80 -28.38 -8.69
C GLU A 537 -35.63 -28.93 -7.52
N GLU A 538 -36.18 -28.06 -6.67
CA GLU A 538 -37.10 -28.42 -5.59
C GLU A 538 -38.40 -29.06 -6.11
N GLU A 539 -39.01 -28.50 -7.16
CA GLU A 539 -40.17 -29.14 -7.81
C GLU A 539 -39.81 -30.47 -8.45
N LYS A 540 -38.64 -30.59 -9.08
CA LYS A 540 -38.18 -31.87 -9.66
C LYS A 540 -37.94 -32.92 -8.57
N ALA A 541 -37.44 -32.52 -7.40
CA ALA A 541 -37.27 -33.39 -6.25
C ALA A 541 -38.62 -33.80 -5.65
N SER A 542 -39.57 -32.86 -5.53
CA SER A 542 -40.95 -33.09 -5.10
C SER A 542 -41.70 -34.05 -6.06
N PHE A 543 -41.60 -33.84 -7.36
CA PHE A 543 -42.23 -34.69 -8.37
C PHE A 543 -41.61 -36.10 -8.44
N LYS A 544 -40.31 -36.24 -8.15
CA LYS A 544 -39.64 -37.55 -7.98
C LYS A 544 -40.09 -38.28 -6.71
N SER A 545 -40.40 -37.54 -5.64
CA SER A 545 -41.00 -38.08 -4.41
C SER A 545 -42.44 -38.57 -4.65
N TRP A 546 -43.24 -37.85 -5.44
CA TRP A 546 -44.61 -38.25 -5.80
C TRP A 546 -44.69 -39.53 -6.66
N LYS A 547 -43.70 -39.80 -7.52
CA LYS A 547 -43.63 -41.06 -8.29
C LYS A 547 -43.27 -42.30 -7.46
N ARG A 548 -42.90 -42.16 -6.18
CA ARG A 548 -42.66 -43.27 -5.25
C ARG A 548 -43.90 -43.65 -4.42
N ILE A 549 -45.05 -43.07 -4.72
CA ILE A 549 -46.31 -43.53 -4.13
C ILE A 549 -46.75 -44.78 -4.92
N PRO A 550 -46.91 -45.95 -4.30
CA PRO A 550 -47.38 -47.16 -4.98
C PRO A 550 -48.75 -46.90 -5.62
N PRO A 551 -49.09 -47.53 -6.76
CA PRO A 551 -50.37 -47.32 -7.40
C PRO A 551 -51.49 -47.66 -6.41
N ALA A 552 -52.20 -46.62 -5.95
CA ALA A 552 -53.40 -46.79 -5.17
C ALA A 552 -54.39 -47.60 -6.00
N ILE A 553 -54.80 -48.71 -5.41
CA ILE A 553 -55.81 -49.66 -5.86
C ILE A 553 -56.99 -48.89 -6.47
N PHE A 554 -57.15 -48.98 -7.79
CA PHE A 554 -58.38 -48.58 -8.46
C PHE A 554 -59.48 -49.50 -7.95
N TYR A 555 -60.27 -49.02 -6.99
CA TYR A 555 -61.55 -49.61 -6.64
C TYR A 555 -62.46 -49.57 -7.86
N ARG A 556 -62.69 -50.75 -8.43
CA ARG A 556 -63.76 -51.02 -9.40
C ARG A 556 -65.08 -50.79 -8.66
N PRO A 557 -65.96 -49.86 -9.07
CA PRO A 557 -67.30 -49.83 -8.52
C PRO A 557 -68.06 -51.03 -9.07
N LYS A 558 -68.56 -51.89 -8.16
CA LYS A 558 -69.60 -52.86 -8.49
C LYS A 558 -70.90 -52.10 -8.68
N THR A 559 -71.36 -51.99 -9.92
CA THR A 559 -72.76 -52.05 -10.34
C THR A 559 -72.78 -52.52 -11.77
#